data_AF-A0A931A721-F1
#
_entry.id   AF-A0A931A721-F1
#
_cell.length_a   1.000
_cell.length_b   1.000
_cell.length_c   1.000
_cell.angle_alpha   90.00
_cell.angle_beta   90.00
_cell.angle_gamma   90.00
#
_symmetry.space_group_name_H-M   'P 1'
#
loop_
_entity.id
_entity.type
_entity.pdbx_description
1 polymer ?
#
loop_
_entity_poly.entity_id
_entity_poly.type
_entity_poly.pdbx_seq_one_letter_code
_entity_poly.pdbx_strand_id
1 'polypeptide(L)'
;MWNIPNRAGIDPAPRRTGPTWKQFLTAQAEHIAAVDFLYVDTINLTRLYALIMLEHGSRRAHLLGVTANPTGPWTSQAAHNFLMNTAHPLPGALQHGPPHRPRG
;
A
#
# COMPACT_ATOMS: atom_id res chain seq x y z
N MET A 1 -12.48 -6.62 -29.37
CA MET A 1 -11.80 -7.87 -28.97
C MET A 1 -11.89 -7.95 -27.45
N TRP A 2 -12.96 -8.52 -26.88
CA TRP A 2 -12.97 -9.87 -26.32
C TRP A 2 -14.43 -10.35 -26.20
N ASN A 3 -14.80 -11.46 -26.82
CA ASN A 3 -16.18 -11.98 -26.82
C ASN A 3 -16.19 -13.51 -26.68
N ILE A 4 -15.70 -14.04 -25.54
CA ILE A 4 -15.42 -15.48 -25.41
C ILE A 4 -16.43 -16.32 -24.57
N PRO A 5 -17.25 -15.85 -23.61
CA PRO A 5 -17.97 -16.82 -22.77
C PRO A 5 -19.25 -17.42 -23.39
N ASN A 6 -19.80 -16.90 -24.49
CA ASN A 6 -21.09 -17.41 -25.01
C ASN A 6 -21.00 -18.76 -25.73
N ARG A 7 -19.81 -19.25 -26.08
CA ARG A 7 -19.65 -20.50 -26.85
C ARG A 7 -19.64 -21.76 -25.98
N ALA A 8 -19.62 -21.62 -24.65
CA ALA A 8 -19.48 -22.73 -23.71
C ALA A 8 -20.78 -23.09 -22.95
N GLY A 9 -21.92 -22.45 -23.23
CA GLY A 9 -23.18 -22.72 -22.52
C GLY A 9 -23.16 -22.35 -21.03
N ILE A 10 -22.22 -21.49 -20.61
CA ILE A 10 -22.12 -21.00 -19.24
C ILE A 10 -23.06 -19.80 -19.12
N ASP A 11 -24.09 -19.93 -18.28
CA ASP A 11 -24.99 -18.82 -17.98
C ASP A 11 -24.20 -17.60 -17.48
N PRO A 12 -24.53 -16.38 -17.95
CA PRO A 12 -23.86 -15.18 -17.50
C PRO A 12 -23.97 -15.07 -15.98
N ALA A 13 -22.85 -14.77 -15.33
CA ALA A 13 -22.80 -14.63 -13.87
C ALA A 13 -23.93 -13.70 -13.37
N PRO A 14 -24.62 -14.06 -12.27
CA PRO A 14 -25.73 -13.28 -11.74
C PRO A 14 -25.36 -11.80 -11.63
N ARG A 15 -26.25 -10.92 -12.10
CA ARG A 15 -26.03 -9.48 -12.11
C ARG A 15 -25.91 -9.01 -10.65
N ARG A 16 -24.68 -8.70 -10.22
CA ARG A 16 -24.40 -8.28 -8.85
C ARG A 16 -25.16 -6.98 -8.55
N THR A 17 -26.06 -7.01 -7.57
CA THR A 17 -26.66 -5.84 -6.95
C THR A 17 -25.60 -5.16 -6.09
N GLY A 18 -24.97 -4.11 -6.62
CA GLY A 18 -23.93 -3.35 -5.93
C GLY A 18 -23.47 -2.15 -6.76
N PRO A 19 -22.69 -1.22 -6.18
CA PRO A 19 -22.13 -0.10 -6.92
C PRO A 19 -21.29 -0.62 -8.07
N THR A 20 -21.37 0.06 -9.21
CA THR A 20 -20.45 -0.21 -10.33
C THR A 20 -19.01 0.00 -9.86
N TRP A 21 -18.06 -0.68 -10.51
CA TRP A 21 -16.64 -0.50 -10.21
C TRP A 21 -16.22 0.98 -10.22
N LYS A 22 -16.76 1.76 -11.17
CA LYS A 22 -16.55 3.20 -11.25
C LYS A 22 -17.08 3.92 -10.00
N GLN A 23 -18.30 3.63 -9.57
CA GLN A 23 -18.89 4.25 -8.38
C GLN A 23 -18.10 3.90 -7.10
N PHE A 24 -17.67 2.65 -6.97
CA PHE A 24 -16.82 2.23 -5.86
C PHE A 24 -15.48 2.99 -5.85
N LEU A 25 -14.79 3.01 -7.00
CA LEU A 25 -13.51 3.73 -7.12
C LEU A 25 -13.67 5.23 -6.87
N THR A 26 -14.74 5.86 -7.35
CA THR A 26 -15.00 7.29 -7.07
C THR A 26 -15.26 7.52 -5.59
N ALA A 27 -16.04 6.68 -4.93
CA ALA A 27 -16.34 6.81 -3.50
C ALA A 27 -15.12 6.53 -2.59
N GLN A 28 -14.11 5.81 -3.10
CA GLN A 28 -12.92 5.43 -2.35
C GLN A 28 -11.65 6.14 -2.85
N ALA A 29 -11.74 7.01 -3.86
CA ALA A 29 -10.58 7.60 -4.53
C ALA A 29 -9.63 8.34 -3.59
N GLU A 30 -10.17 8.94 -2.52
CA GLU A 30 -9.37 9.65 -1.51
C GLU A 30 -8.61 8.69 -0.57
N HIS A 31 -9.09 7.45 -0.40
CA HIS A 31 -8.57 6.47 0.55
C HIS A 31 -7.92 5.25 -0.11
N ILE A 32 -7.95 5.14 -1.44
CA ILE A 32 -7.26 4.07 -2.16
C ILE A 32 -5.78 4.41 -2.27
N ALA A 33 -4.94 3.44 -1.90
CA ALA A 33 -3.54 3.43 -2.23
C ALA A 33 -3.24 2.30 -3.24
N ALA A 34 -2.32 2.54 -4.15
CA ALA A 34 -1.75 1.52 -5.02
C ALA A 34 -0.36 1.15 -4.52
N VAL A 35 0.02 -0.12 -4.61
CA VAL A 35 1.37 -0.59 -4.30
C VAL A 35 1.93 -1.23 -5.55
N ASP A 36 3.12 -0.79 -5.97
CA ASP A 36 3.77 -1.31 -7.17
C ASP A 36 5.30 -1.25 -7.06
N PHE A 37 5.97 -1.92 -7.99
CA PHE A 37 7.42 -1.88 -8.14
C PHE A 37 7.83 -0.91 -9.25
N LEU A 38 8.87 -0.13 -8.95
CA LEU A 38 9.67 0.55 -9.95
C LEU A 38 11.06 -0.09 -9.98
N TYR A 39 11.73 -0.04 -11.13
CA TYR A 39 13.15 -0.39 -11.18
C TYR A 39 13.97 0.82 -11.61
N VAL A 40 15.20 0.88 -11.11
CA VAL A 40 16.22 1.84 -11.51
C VAL A 40 17.50 1.09 -11.82
N ASP A 41 18.10 1.44 -12.95
CA ASP A 41 19.41 0.93 -13.33
C ASP A 41 20.48 1.91 -12.80
N THR A 42 21.45 1.38 -12.07
CA THR A 42 22.55 2.17 -11.49
C THR A 42 23.68 2.37 -12.50
N ILE A 43 24.62 3.28 -12.20
CA ILE A 43 25.83 3.50 -13.01
C ILE A 43 26.64 2.20 -13.16
N ASN A 44 26.60 1.32 -12.15
CA ASN A 44 27.26 0.02 -12.16
C ASN A 44 26.45 -1.06 -12.90
N LEU A 45 25.46 -0.67 -13.72
CA LEU A 45 24.57 -1.56 -14.46
C LEU A 45 23.84 -2.59 -13.58
N THR A 46 23.67 -2.27 -12.29
CA THR A 46 22.89 -3.09 -11.37
C THR A 46 21.47 -2.55 -11.32
N ARG A 47 20.50 -3.43 -11.56
CA ARG A 47 19.07 -3.12 -11.42
C ARG A 47 18.66 -3.23 -9.96
N LEU A 48 18.06 -2.17 -9.44
CA LEU A 48 17.40 -2.16 -8.15
C LEU A 48 15.90 -2.02 -8.33
N TYR A 49 15.14 -2.74 -7.52
CA TYR A 49 13.69 -2.69 -7.45
C TYR A 49 13.29 -1.92 -6.20
N ALA A 50 12.48 -0.89 -6.37
CA ALA A 50 11.88 -0.10 -5.30
C ALA A 50 10.39 -0.44 -5.18
N LEU A 51 9.97 -0.84 -3.98
CA LEU A 51 8.56 -1.03 -3.65
C LEU A 51 7.98 0.32 -3.21
N ILE A 52 6.97 0.80 -3.91
CA ILE A 52 6.35 2.11 -3.69
C ILE A 52 4.87 1.95 -3.37
N MET A 53 4.37 2.69 -2.39
CA MET A 53 2.94 2.91 -2.18
C MET A 53 2.57 4.32 -2.62
N LEU A 54 1.59 4.45 -3.50
CA LEU A 54 1.05 5.73 -3.97
C LEU A 54 -0.35 5.94 -3.39
N GLU A 55 -0.49 6.93 -2.53
CA GLU A 55 -1.78 7.42 -2.07
C GLU A 55 -2.48 8.17 -3.22
N HIS A 56 -3.64 7.68 -3.66
CA HIS A 56 -4.29 8.20 -4.87
C HIS A 56 -4.86 9.62 -4.68
N GLY A 57 -5.43 9.90 -3.51
CA GLY A 57 -6.02 11.20 -3.17
C GLY A 57 -4.98 12.31 -3.01
N SER A 58 -3.91 12.04 -2.26
CA SER A 58 -2.85 13.02 -1.95
C SER A 58 -1.73 13.07 -3.00
N ARG A 59 -1.68 12.08 -3.90
CA ARG A 59 -0.59 11.87 -4.87
C ARG A 59 0.78 11.74 -4.21
N ARG A 60 0.83 11.29 -2.96
CA ARG A 60 2.07 11.06 -2.22
C ARG A 60 2.56 9.64 -2.45
N ALA A 61 3.83 9.54 -2.85
CA ALA A 61 4.53 8.28 -2.99
C ALA A 61 5.38 8.01 -1.74
N HIS A 62 5.28 6.80 -1.22
CA HIS A 62 6.04 6.32 -0.06
C HIS A 62 6.95 5.18 -0.51
N LEU A 63 8.23 5.29 -0.17
CA LEU A 63 9.18 4.22 -0.40
C LEU A 63 9.10 3.20 0.74
N LEU A 64 8.71 1.97 0.42
CA LEU A 64 8.61 0.87 1.38
C LEU A 64 9.93 0.11 1.52
N GLY A 65 10.73 0.08 0.45
CA GLY A 65 12.06 -0.53 0.47
C GLY A 65 12.69 -0.63 -0.92
N VAL A 66 14.00 -0.88 -0.96
CA VAL A 66 14.78 -1.10 -2.19
C VAL A 66 15.58 -2.38 -2.06
N THR A 67 15.63 -3.19 -3.12
CA THR A 67 16.41 -4.43 -3.18
C THR A 67 16.85 -4.76 -4.60
N ALA A 68 18.00 -5.43 -4.75
CA ALA A 68 18.39 -6.02 -6.03
C ALA A 68 17.64 -7.32 -6.35
N ASN A 69 17.05 -7.98 -5.34
CA ASN A 69 16.39 -9.27 -5.48
C ASN A 69 15.00 -9.24 -4.78
N PRO A 70 13.94 -8.78 -5.47
CA PRO A 70 12.61 -8.70 -4.90
C PRO A 70 12.00 -10.10 -4.80
N THR A 71 11.84 -10.57 -3.56
CA THR A 71 11.17 -11.84 -3.27
C THR A 71 9.85 -11.58 -2.55
N GLY A 72 8.93 -12.55 -2.61
CA GLY A 72 7.64 -12.47 -1.88
C GLY A 72 7.82 -12.17 -0.38
N PRO A 73 8.66 -12.95 0.36
CA PRO A 73 8.92 -12.69 1.78
C PRO A 73 9.46 -11.29 2.06
N TRP A 74 10.43 -10.82 1.26
CA TRP A 74 10.96 -9.46 1.40
C TRP A 74 9.88 -8.40 1.17
N THR A 75 9.02 -8.59 0.17
CA THR A 75 7.94 -7.66 -0.19
C THR A 75 6.93 -7.53 0.97
N SER A 76 6.50 -8.67 1.53
CA SER A 76 5.60 -8.69 2.68
C SER A 76 6.22 -8.00 3.90
N GLN A 77 7.52 -8.22 4.15
CA GLN A 77 8.20 -7.59 5.28
C GLN A 77 8.37 -6.08 5.09
N ALA A 78 8.69 -5.62 3.87
CA ALA A 78 8.80 -4.19 3.56
C ALA A 78 7.46 -3.46 3.78
N ALA A 79 6.36 -4.05 3.30
CA ALA A 79 5.02 -3.52 3.55
C ALA A 79 4.66 -3.51 5.04
N HIS A 80 4.95 -4.59 5.77
CA HIS A 80 4.72 -4.67 7.21
C HIS A 80 5.49 -3.59 7.99
N ASN A 81 6.79 -3.44 7.69
CA ASN A 81 7.65 -2.43 8.34
C ASN A 81 7.12 -1.01 8.11
N PHE A 82 6.68 -0.72 6.90
CA PHE A 82 6.08 0.57 6.57
C PHE A 82 4.83 0.84 7.40
N LEU A 83 3.88 -0.11 7.42
CA LEU A 83 2.64 0.02 8.18
C LEU A 83 2.90 0.24 9.68
N MET A 84 3.84 -0.50 10.26
CA MET A 84 4.21 -0.36 11.68
C MET A 84 4.82 1.01 11.99
N ASN A 85 5.63 1.56 11.09
CA ASN A 85 6.23 2.88 11.28
C ASN A 85 5.20 4.01 11.08
N THR A 86 4.27 3.87 10.13
CA THR A 86 3.21 4.86 9.91
C THR A 86 2.12 4.85 10.99
N ALA A 87 1.89 3.69 11.63
CA ALA A 87 0.93 3.55 12.72
C ALA A 87 1.41 4.16 14.05
N HIS A 88 2.61 4.75 14.10
CA HIS A 88 3.09 5.49 15.25
C HIS A 88 2.97 7.02 15.08
N PRO A 89 1.84 7.62 15.48
CA PRO A 89 1.82 9.01 15.89
C PRO A 89 1.67 9.09 17.42
N LEU A 90 2.66 9.67 18.10
CA LEU A 90 2.49 10.78 19.06
C LEU A 90 3.87 11.28 19.56
N PRO A 91 4.40 12.39 19.02
CA PRO A 91 5.39 13.20 19.74
C PRO A 91 4.71 13.81 20.98
N GLY A 92 4.75 13.12 22.10
CA GLY A 92 4.13 13.59 23.35
C GLY A 92 4.13 12.61 24.51
N ALA A 93 4.29 11.30 24.27
CA ALA A 93 4.20 10.30 25.34
C ALA A 93 5.40 10.24 26.30
N LEU A 94 6.46 11.04 26.07
CA LEU A 94 7.69 11.02 26.89
C LEU A 94 7.90 12.28 27.75
N GLN A 95 6.95 13.24 27.82
CA GLN A 95 7.14 14.47 28.61
C GLN A 95 6.59 14.43 30.03
N HIS A 96 5.76 13.45 30.40
CA HIS A 96 5.34 13.28 31.79
C HIS A 96 6.26 12.26 32.50
N GLY A 97 7.35 12.77 33.06
CA GLY A 97 8.10 12.06 34.10
C GLY A 97 7.20 11.74 35.31
N PRO A 98 7.52 10.70 36.11
CA PRO A 98 6.70 10.29 37.24
C PRO A 98 6.52 11.44 38.23
N PRO A 99 5.35 11.57 38.89
CA PRO A 99 5.09 12.69 39.78
C PRO A 99 6.09 12.70 40.92
N HIS A 100 6.80 13.83 41.08
CA HIS A 100 7.63 14.08 42.24
C HIS A 100 6.75 14.05 43.49
N ARG A 101 6.94 13.01 44.30
CA ARG A 101 6.35 12.90 45.63
C ARG A 101 6.95 14.01 46.51
N PRO A 102 6.16 14.94 47.07
CA PRO A 102 6.70 15.93 47.99
C PRO A 102 7.21 15.21 49.24
N ARG A 103 8.45 15.52 49.64
CA ARG A 103 9.00 15.10 50.94
C ARG A 103 8.31 15.93 52.02
N GLY A 104 7.48 15.26 52.82
CA GLY A 104 7.20 15.63 54.20
C GLY A 104 8.11 14.82 55.12
#